data_AF-X8BIL3-F1
#
_entry.id   AF-X8BIL3-F1
#
_cell.length_a   1.000
_cell.length_b   1.000
_cell.length_c   1.000
_cell.angle_alpha   90.00
_cell.angle_beta   90.00
_cell.angle_gamma   90.00
#
_symmetry.space_group_name_H-M   'P 1'
#
loop_
_entity.id
_entity.type
_entity.pdbx_description
1 polymer ?
#
loop_
_entity_poly.entity_id
_entity_poly.type
_entity_poly.pdbx_seq_one_letter_code
_entity_poly.pdbx_strand_id
1 'polypeptide(L)'
;MTDPDTRAREIEAKLTDDERFSLLASVMGANELLPVRDERIPADVPMSAGYVPGIPRLGVPPLLMTDASLGVTNPGYRPGDTATALPAGLALAASFNPALARASGAAVAREARSRGFNVLLAGGINLARDPRNGRNFEYLSEDPFLSATIAAESINGIQQQGVISTIKHYSLNCNETNRNWLDAVIDADAHRESDLLAFEIAIGRSQPGAVMTAYNKVNGDYASGNDLLLNDILKVAWGYQGWVMSDWGRRLAGSLRSRAWTRSQARKSTDCFGVQRHSPTASEPPMPKANCPNSAFPTWRVGSYVRYSPSAPIDGRLRRHQIWLPTMQLRWTSLDRESCCCKTAGCSPSNRSRRVASP
;
A
#
# COMPACT_ATOMS: atom_id res chain seq x y z
N MET A 1 -6.28 9.67 -32.16
CA MET A 1 -5.44 9.81 -30.95
C MET A 1 -4.45 8.68 -30.96
N THR A 2 -3.15 8.95 -30.77
CA THR A 2 -2.18 7.89 -30.50
C THR A 2 -2.56 7.17 -29.22
N ASP A 3 -2.36 5.86 -29.20
CA ASP A 3 -2.56 5.00 -28.04
C ASP A 3 -1.76 5.55 -26.81
N PRO A 4 -2.32 5.52 -25.58
CA PRO A 4 -1.66 6.06 -24.39
C PRO A 4 -0.22 5.58 -24.18
N ASP A 5 0.07 4.30 -24.42
CA ASP A 5 1.43 3.76 -24.24
C ASP A 5 2.38 4.31 -25.30
N THR A 6 1.89 4.53 -26.52
CA THR A 6 2.67 5.16 -27.58
C THR A 6 3.01 6.60 -27.22
N ARG A 7 2.04 7.36 -26.70
CA ARG A 7 2.29 8.72 -26.19
C ARG A 7 3.28 8.71 -25.02
N ALA A 8 3.17 7.77 -24.09
CA ALA A 8 4.09 7.65 -22.96
C ALA A 8 5.53 7.39 -23.44
N ARG A 9 5.73 6.45 -24.38
CA ARG A 9 7.05 6.17 -24.99
C ARG A 9 7.62 7.38 -25.72
N GLU A 10 6.80 8.12 -26.46
CA GLU A 10 7.24 9.33 -27.17
C GLU A 10 7.64 10.46 -26.23
N ILE A 11 6.95 10.60 -25.09
CA ILE A 11 7.30 11.57 -24.04
C ILE A 11 8.60 11.12 -23.36
N GLU A 12 8.69 9.85 -22.96
CA GLU A 12 9.87 9.30 -22.26
C GLU A 12 11.15 9.48 -23.09
N ALA A 13 11.08 9.22 -24.40
CA ALA A 13 12.21 9.40 -25.31
C ALA A 13 12.71 10.86 -25.40
N LYS A 14 11.90 11.84 -25.00
CA LYS A 14 12.22 13.28 -25.02
C LYS A 14 12.64 13.85 -23.66
N LEU A 15 12.54 13.04 -22.59
CA LEU A 15 12.96 13.44 -21.26
C LEU A 15 14.50 13.51 -21.18
N THR A 16 15.01 14.54 -20.52
CA THR A 16 16.38 14.53 -20.00
C THR A 16 16.46 13.61 -18.77
N ASP A 17 17.67 13.24 -18.37
CA ASP A 17 17.84 12.43 -17.15
C ASP A 17 17.35 13.18 -15.91
N ASP A 18 17.58 14.49 -15.81
CA ASP A 18 17.06 15.32 -14.72
C ASP A 18 15.52 15.34 -14.71
N GLU A 19 14.88 15.47 -15.87
CA GLU A 19 13.42 15.39 -15.98
C GLU A 19 12.92 13.99 -15.55
N ARG A 20 13.59 12.90 -15.95
CA ARG A 20 13.26 11.54 -15.49
C ARG A 20 13.37 11.40 -13.97
N PHE A 21 14.49 11.83 -13.38
CA PHE A 21 14.70 11.75 -11.94
C PHE A 21 13.72 12.61 -11.15
N SER A 22 13.36 13.79 -11.68
CA SER A 22 12.38 14.68 -11.04
C SER A 22 11.01 14.01 -10.90
N LEU A 23 10.61 13.20 -11.88
CA LEU A 23 9.35 12.47 -11.85
C LEU A 23 9.37 11.35 -10.79
N LEU A 24 10.54 10.81 -10.42
CA LEU A 24 10.63 9.77 -9.38
C LEU A 24 10.50 10.32 -7.95
N ALA A 25 10.49 11.64 -7.77
CA ALA A 25 10.48 12.28 -6.46
C ALA A 25 9.20 13.10 -6.24
N SER A 26 8.45 12.76 -5.21
CA SER A 26 7.38 13.64 -4.70
C SER A 26 7.88 14.47 -3.53
N VAL A 27 7.33 15.67 -3.42
CA VAL A 27 7.54 16.57 -2.28
C VAL A 27 6.32 16.53 -1.39
N MET A 28 6.58 16.49 -0.08
CA MET A 28 5.52 16.55 0.90
C MET A 28 5.04 18.00 1.01
N GLY A 29 3.74 18.18 1.15
CA GLY A 29 3.21 19.49 1.46
C GLY A 29 3.64 19.97 2.84
N ALA A 30 3.73 21.30 2.98
CA ALA A 30 3.93 21.96 4.27
C ALA A 30 2.92 21.44 5.29
N ASN A 31 3.40 21.10 6.49
CA ASN A 31 2.60 20.58 7.57
C ASN A 31 3.04 21.02 8.97
N GLU A 32 2.31 20.65 10.02
CA GLU A 32 2.71 20.96 11.41
C GLU A 32 4.14 20.50 11.73
N LEU A 33 4.58 19.36 11.16
CA LEU A 33 5.94 18.83 11.35
C LEU A 33 6.95 19.38 10.33
N LEU A 34 6.49 19.90 9.20
CA LEU A 34 7.29 20.47 8.11
C LEU A 34 6.63 21.78 7.64
N PRO A 35 6.69 22.87 8.43
CA PRO A 35 5.83 24.05 8.19
C PRO A 35 6.24 24.87 6.97
N VAL A 36 7.40 24.57 6.39
CA VAL A 36 7.94 25.29 5.23
C VAL A 36 7.44 24.66 3.94
N ARG A 37 6.85 25.49 3.07
CA ARG A 37 6.48 25.09 1.70
C ARG A 37 7.74 24.80 0.89
N ASP A 38 7.79 23.62 0.29
CA ASP A 38 8.85 23.29 -0.66
C ASP A 38 8.71 24.19 -1.92
N GLU A 39 9.82 24.81 -2.33
CA GLU A 39 9.87 25.75 -3.46
C GLU A 39 9.40 25.13 -4.78
N ARG A 40 9.48 23.80 -4.90
CA ARG A 40 8.99 23.07 -6.08
C ARG A 40 7.48 23.09 -6.21
N ILE A 41 6.73 23.46 -5.17
CA ILE A 41 5.28 23.61 -5.22
C ILE A 41 4.94 25.07 -5.57
N PRO A 42 4.46 25.39 -6.80
CA PRO A 42 4.18 26.77 -7.23
C PRO A 42 3.16 27.48 -6.34
N ALA A 43 3.31 28.77 -6.03
CA ALA A 43 2.50 29.46 -5.02
C ALA A 43 0.97 29.40 -5.27
N ASP A 44 0.55 29.28 -6.52
CA ASP A 44 -0.86 29.17 -6.97
C ASP A 44 -1.43 27.74 -6.84
N VAL A 45 -0.59 26.74 -6.57
CA VAL A 45 -1.01 25.36 -6.34
C VAL A 45 -1.52 25.19 -4.89
N PRO A 46 -2.74 24.68 -4.69
CA PRO A 46 -3.27 24.42 -3.36
C PRO A 46 -2.39 23.42 -2.63
N MET A 47 -2.16 23.66 -1.34
CA MET A 47 -1.35 22.76 -0.52
C MET A 47 -1.96 21.36 -0.51
N SER A 48 -1.21 20.38 -0.97
CA SER A 48 -1.59 18.97 -1.05
C SER A 48 -0.79 18.13 -0.03
N ALA A 49 -1.14 16.86 0.15
CA ALA A 49 -0.29 15.94 0.92
C ALA A 49 1.03 15.68 0.17
N GLY A 50 0.92 15.52 -1.15
CA GLY A 50 2.04 15.27 -2.05
C GLY A 50 1.97 16.08 -3.33
N TYR A 51 3.13 16.50 -3.83
CA TYR A 51 3.25 17.15 -5.13
C TYR A 51 4.37 16.51 -5.94
N VAL A 52 4.10 16.14 -7.19
CA VAL A 52 5.12 15.77 -8.17
C VAL A 52 5.10 16.83 -9.27
N PRO A 53 6.21 17.57 -9.47
CA PRO A 53 6.31 18.53 -10.56
C PRO A 53 6.04 17.86 -11.92
N GLY A 54 5.25 18.52 -12.77
CA GLY A 54 5.06 18.11 -14.15
C GLY A 54 6.25 18.52 -15.04
N ILE A 55 6.18 18.16 -16.32
CA ILE A 55 7.13 18.60 -17.35
C ILE A 55 6.35 19.43 -18.40
N PRO A 56 6.18 20.75 -18.19
CA PRO A 56 5.33 21.59 -19.05
C PRO A 56 5.73 21.58 -20.53
N ARG A 57 7.04 21.57 -20.83
CA ARG A 57 7.58 21.51 -22.20
C ARG A 57 7.11 20.27 -22.97
N LEU A 58 6.81 19.18 -22.26
CA LEU A 58 6.33 17.92 -22.84
C LEU A 58 4.82 17.68 -22.61
N GLY A 59 4.12 18.66 -22.00
CA GLY A 59 2.70 18.53 -21.68
C GLY A 59 2.39 17.46 -20.63
N VAL A 60 3.35 17.14 -19.76
CA VAL A 60 3.13 16.23 -18.62
C VAL A 60 2.60 17.06 -17.44
N PRO A 61 1.36 16.84 -16.98
CA PRO A 61 0.79 17.61 -15.87
C PRO A 61 1.43 17.20 -14.53
N PRO A 62 1.44 18.10 -13.54
CA PRO A 62 1.85 17.74 -12.19
C PRO A 62 0.86 16.78 -11.53
N LEU A 63 1.33 16.01 -10.54
CA LEU A 63 0.48 15.21 -9.68
C LEU A 63 0.29 15.90 -8.33
N LEU A 64 -0.96 16.16 -7.97
CA LEU A 64 -1.38 16.75 -6.71
C LEU A 64 -2.13 15.68 -5.92
N MET A 65 -1.47 15.17 -4.88
CA MET A 65 -1.93 14.02 -4.09
C MET A 65 -2.58 14.49 -2.78
N THR A 66 -3.69 13.88 -2.40
CA THR A 66 -4.33 14.16 -1.10
C THR A 66 -4.75 12.87 -0.39
N ASP A 67 -4.63 12.85 0.94
CA ASP A 67 -5.14 11.78 1.79
C ASP A 67 -6.66 11.81 1.82
N ALA A 68 -7.32 10.66 1.62
CA ALA A 68 -8.73 10.73 1.25
C ALA A 68 -9.66 9.55 1.53
N SER A 69 -9.25 8.41 2.09
CA SER A 69 -10.16 7.26 2.23
C SER A 69 -11.50 7.60 2.93
N LEU A 70 -11.51 8.64 3.78
CA LEU A 70 -12.66 9.09 4.58
C LEU A 70 -13.05 10.56 4.32
N GLY A 71 -12.62 11.15 3.19
CA GLY A 71 -12.83 12.57 2.86
C GLY A 71 -11.51 13.32 2.61
N VAL A 72 -11.56 14.45 1.91
CA VAL A 72 -10.35 15.19 1.51
C VAL A 72 -9.67 15.80 2.74
N THR A 73 -8.48 15.31 3.07
CA THR A 73 -7.80 15.67 4.32
C THR A 73 -7.24 17.09 4.26
N ASN A 74 -7.53 17.90 5.29
CA ASN A 74 -6.97 19.23 5.50
C ASN A 74 -6.57 19.44 6.97
N PRO A 75 -5.38 19.02 7.38
CA PRO A 75 -4.85 19.22 8.74
C PRO A 75 -4.33 20.67 8.95
N GLY A 76 -5.03 21.67 8.41
CA GLY A 76 -4.72 23.10 8.59
C GLY A 76 -3.82 23.73 7.52
N TYR A 77 -3.48 23.03 6.44
CA TYR A 77 -2.57 23.57 5.40
C TYR A 77 -3.28 24.43 4.36
N ARG A 78 -4.61 24.35 4.32
CA ARG A 78 -5.47 25.18 3.48
C ARG A 78 -6.47 25.92 4.37
N PRO A 79 -6.15 27.12 4.86
CA PRO A 79 -7.04 27.89 5.73
C PRO A 79 -8.40 28.13 5.07
N GLY A 80 -9.49 27.83 5.78
CA GLY A 80 -10.86 27.98 5.29
C GLY A 80 -11.37 26.86 4.37
N ASP A 81 -10.54 25.87 4.01
CA ASP A 81 -10.98 24.68 3.26
C ASP A 81 -11.63 23.67 4.20
N THR A 82 -12.93 23.43 3.99
CA THR A 82 -13.72 22.41 4.68
C THR A 82 -13.90 21.20 3.76
N ALA A 83 -14.00 19.99 4.31
CA ALA A 83 -14.23 18.78 3.53
C ALA A 83 -15.29 17.88 4.19
N THR A 84 -15.89 17.01 3.39
CA THR A 84 -16.92 16.09 3.88
C THR A 84 -16.25 14.90 4.57
N ALA A 85 -16.41 14.80 5.89
CA ALA A 85 -15.99 13.62 6.64
C ALA A 85 -16.98 12.47 6.43
N LEU A 86 -16.49 11.36 5.86
CA LEU A 86 -17.27 10.15 5.65
C LEU A 86 -17.13 9.16 6.81
N PRO A 87 -18.07 8.20 6.96
CA PRO A 87 -17.94 7.14 7.94
C PRO A 87 -16.65 6.34 7.76
N ALA A 88 -16.12 5.79 8.86
CA ALA A 88 -14.99 4.87 8.88
C ALA A 88 -15.12 3.74 7.84
N GLY A 89 -14.00 3.24 7.33
CA GLY A 89 -13.97 2.16 6.34
C GLY A 89 -14.67 0.89 6.83
N LEU A 90 -14.50 0.55 8.11
CA LEU A 90 -15.22 -0.55 8.76
C LEU A 90 -16.74 -0.37 8.71
N ALA A 91 -17.23 0.85 8.94
CA ALA A 91 -18.66 1.14 8.89
C ALA A 91 -19.20 1.03 7.46
N LEU A 92 -18.42 1.48 6.47
CA LEU A 92 -18.75 1.29 5.06
C LEU A 92 -18.81 -0.20 4.70
N ALA A 93 -17.81 -0.99 5.10
CA ALA A 93 -17.76 -2.42 4.84
C ALA A 93 -18.89 -3.19 5.53
N ALA A 94 -19.26 -2.80 6.75
CA ALA A 94 -20.38 -3.37 7.51
C ALA A 94 -21.74 -3.18 6.83
N SER A 95 -21.85 -2.30 5.82
CA SER A 95 -23.06 -2.20 4.98
C SER A 95 -23.23 -3.36 4.01
N PHE A 96 -22.14 -4.11 3.70
CA PHE A 96 -22.09 -5.12 2.64
C PHE A 96 -22.67 -4.61 1.31
N ASN A 97 -22.55 -3.30 1.04
CA ASN A 97 -23.15 -2.64 -0.11
C ASN A 97 -22.07 -2.07 -1.04
N PRO A 98 -21.66 -2.83 -2.09
CA PRO A 98 -20.64 -2.37 -3.02
C PRO A 98 -21.07 -1.12 -3.81
N ALA A 99 -22.36 -0.95 -4.08
CA ALA A 99 -22.86 0.25 -4.76
C ALA A 99 -22.70 1.51 -3.87
N LEU A 100 -22.89 1.38 -2.56
CA LEU A 100 -22.62 2.45 -1.60
C LEU A 100 -21.12 2.79 -1.56
N ALA A 101 -20.24 1.79 -1.61
CA ALA A 101 -18.80 2.02 -1.68
C ALA A 101 -18.39 2.79 -2.93
N ARG A 102 -18.97 2.45 -4.10
CA ARG A 102 -18.77 3.22 -5.34
C ARG A 102 -19.26 4.66 -5.22
N ALA A 103 -20.44 4.87 -4.65
CA ALA A 103 -20.98 6.21 -4.43
C ALA A 103 -20.11 7.04 -3.48
N SER A 104 -19.59 6.42 -2.43
CA SER A 104 -18.66 7.01 -1.46
C SER A 104 -17.37 7.48 -2.15
N GLY A 105 -16.70 6.59 -2.88
CA GLY A 105 -15.49 6.93 -3.63
C GLY A 105 -15.71 8.05 -4.65
N ALA A 106 -16.84 8.03 -5.37
CA ALA A 106 -17.19 9.08 -6.32
C ALA A 106 -17.45 10.43 -5.63
N ALA A 107 -18.04 10.45 -4.43
CA ALA A 107 -18.28 11.68 -3.67
C ALA A 107 -16.95 12.34 -3.27
N VAL A 108 -16.02 11.58 -2.70
CA VAL A 108 -14.70 12.09 -2.31
C VAL A 108 -13.93 12.56 -3.54
N ALA A 109 -13.96 11.82 -4.65
CA ALA A 109 -13.24 12.21 -5.86
C ALA A 109 -13.77 13.48 -6.51
N ARG A 110 -15.09 13.74 -6.48
CA ARG A 110 -15.64 15.03 -6.92
C ARG A 110 -15.12 16.18 -6.05
N GLU A 111 -15.10 15.97 -4.73
CA GLU A 111 -14.60 16.96 -3.77
C GLU A 111 -13.08 17.21 -3.94
N ALA A 112 -12.31 16.16 -4.20
CA ALA A 112 -10.88 16.27 -4.48
C ALA A 112 -10.61 17.02 -5.80
N ARG A 113 -11.34 16.65 -6.86
CA ARG A 113 -11.20 17.27 -8.18
C ARG A 113 -11.60 18.74 -8.18
N SER A 114 -12.62 19.13 -7.42
CA SER A 114 -13.01 20.55 -7.31
C SER A 114 -11.93 21.41 -6.65
N ARG A 115 -10.97 20.79 -5.94
CA ARG A 115 -9.79 21.43 -5.34
C ARG A 115 -8.52 21.28 -6.18
N GLY A 116 -8.62 20.71 -7.39
CA GLY A 116 -7.48 20.50 -8.28
C GLY A 116 -6.63 19.27 -7.95
N PHE A 117 -7.00 18.46 -6.96
CA PHE A 117 -6.30 17.20 -6.68
C PHE A 117 -6.64 16.14 -7.73
N ASN A 118 -5.63 15.46 -8.25
CA ASN A 118 -5.77 14.46 -9.32
C ASN A 118 -5.29 13.06 -8.91
N VAL A 119 -4.76 12.91 -7.69
CA VAL A 119 -4.43 11.62 -7.09
C VAL A 119 -5.00 11.56 -5.67
N LEU A 120 -5.78 10.52 -5.38
CA LEU A 120 -6.24 10.20 -4.03
C LEU A 120 -5.43 9.04 -3.46
N LEU A 121 -4.94 9.24 -2.25
CA LEU A 121 -4.31 8.20 -1.43
C LEU A 121 -5.40 7.40 -0.72
N ALA A 122 -6.31 6.84 -1.52
CA ALA A 122 -7.53 6.17 -1.09
C ALA A 122 -7.62 4.78 -1.71
N GLY A 123 -7.88 3.79 -0.85
CA GLY A 123 -7.83 2.36 -1.17
C GLY A 123 -7.18 1.55 -0.04
N GLY A 124 -7.40 1.95 1.21
CA GLY A 124 -6.89 1.26 2.41
C GLY A 124 -7.51 -0.13 2.54
N ILE A 125 -6.70 -1.18 2.44
CA ILE A 125 -7.18 -2.57 2.35
C ILE A 125 -6.32 -3.57 3.14
N ASN A 126 -5.45 -3.11 4.06
CA ASN A 126 -4.83 -4.05 4.98
C ASN A 126 -5.90 -4.75 5.82
N LEU A 127 -5.75 -6.05 6.05
CA LEU A 127 -6.76 -6.80 6.80
C LEU A 127 -6.72 -6.38 8.28
N ALA A 128 -7.90 -6.34 8.90
CA ALA A 128 -8.06 -6.07 10.33
C ALA A 128 -7.62 -7.27 11.19
N ARG A 129 -6.35 -7.67 11.04
CA ARG A 129 -5.74 -8.87 11.62
C ARG A 129 -5.73 -8.87 13.15
N ASP A 130 -5.49 -7.70 13.74
CA ASP A 130 -5.51 -7.49 15.18
C ASP A 130 -6.48 -6.34 15.49
N PRO A 131 -7.47 -6.52 16.38
CA PRO A 131 -8.45 -5.48 16.69
C PRO A 131 -7.84 -4.24 17.33
N ARG A 132 -6.61 -4.33 17.88
CA ARG A 132 -5.89 -3.24 18.54
C ARG A 132 -5.12 -2.36 17.56
N ASN A 133 -5.07 -2.71 16.28
CA ASN A 133 -4.34 -1.93 15.30
C ASN A 133 -4.98 -0.54 15.12
N GLY A 134 -4.18 0.51 15.32
CA GLY A 134 -4.65 1.90 15.37
C GLY A 134 -5.26 2.43 14.07
N ARG A 135 -5.00 1.77 12.92
CA ARG A 135 -5.55 2.15 11.60
C ARG A 135 -6.71 1.28 11.13
N ASN A 136 -7.24 0.38 11.95
CA ASN A 136 -8.39 -0.45 11.54
C ASN A 136 -9.59 0.40 11.08
N PHE A 137 -9.77 1.61 11.62
CA PHE A 137 -10.86 2.52 11.22
C PHE A 137 -10.83 2.92 9.73
N GLU A 138 -9.68 2.93 9.07
CA GLU A 138 -9.57 3.28 7.64
C GLU A 138 -9.54 2.06 6.71
N TYR A 139 -9.44 0.85 7.29
CA TYR A 139 -9.51 -0.41 6.57
C TYR A 139 -10.95 -0.96 6.58
N LEU A 140 -11.16 -2.15 6.00
CA LEU A 140 -12.50 -2.62 5.62
C LEU A 140 -12.94 -3.85 6.40
N SER A 141 -12.15 -4.91 6.43
CA SER A 141 -12.52 -6.15 7.13
C SER A 141 -11.29 -6.99 7.48
N GLU A 142 -11.51 -8.01 8.30
CA GLU A 142 -10.59 -9.15 8.44
C GLU A 142 -10.68 -10.12 7.25
N ASP A 143 -11.80 -10.12 6.51
CA ASP A 143 -12.02 -10.98 5.35
C ASP A 143 -11.43 -10.35 4.06
N PRO A 144 -10.59 -11.09 3.31
CA PRO A 144 -9.96 -10.56 2.10
C PRO A 144 -10.96 -10.29 0.97
N PHE A 145 -12.02 -11.09 0.86
CA PHE A 145 -12.98 -10.94 -0.24
C PHE A 145 -13.88 -9.70 -0.06
N LEU A 146 -14.40 -9.48 1.15
CA LEU A 146 -15.17 -8.30 1.51
C LEU A 146 -14.31 -7.04 1.38
N SER A 147 -13.09 -7.08 1.92
CA SER A 147 -12.14 -5.97 1.81
C SER A 147 -11.89 -5.62 0.34
N ALA A 148 -11.60 -6.61 -0.50
CA ALA A 148 -11.36 -6.38 -1.92
C ALA A 148 -12.59 -5.89 -2.67
N THR A 149 -13.78 -6.42 -2.36
CA THR A 149 -15.02 -6.03 -3.02
C THR A 149 -15.38 -4.57 -2.74
N ILE A 150 -15.30 -4.16 -1.47
CA ILE A 150 -15.60 -2.78 -1.06
C ILE A 150 -14.53 -1.81 -1.54
N ALA A 151 -13.25 -2.18 -1.44
CA ALA A 151 -12.15 -1.36 -1.95
C ALA A 151 -12.25 -1.15 -3.47
N ALA A 152 -12.45 -2.21 -4.24
CA ALA A 152 -12.56 -2.14 -5.70
C ALA A 152 -13.67 -1.20 -6.14
N GLU A 153 -14.81 -1.22 -5.45
CA GLU A 153 -15.91 -0.33 -5.79
C GLU A 153 -15.64 1.13 -5.43
N SER A 154 -15.02 1.40 -4.29
CA SER A 154 -14.55 2.75 -3.94
C SER A 154 -13.54 3.28 -4.98
N ILE A 155 -12.57 2.45 -5.38
CA ILE A 155 -11.58 2.76 -6.43
C ILE A 155 -12.29 3.08 -7.75
N ASN A 156 -13.23 2.23 -8.18
CA ASN A 156 -14.01 2.47 -9.40
C ASN A 156 -14.78 3.80 -9.35
N GLY A 157 -15.40 4.11 -8.20
CA GLY A 157 -16.08 5.38 -7.97
C GLY A 157 -15.15 6.58 -8.11
N ILE A 158 -13.94 6.48 -7.54
CA ILE A 158 -12.91 7.52 -7.64
C ILE A 158 -12.48 7.75 -9.09
N GLN A 159 -12.10 6.67 -9.79
CA GLN A 159 -11.55 6.76 -11.15
C GLN A 159 -12.58 7.23 -12.17
N GLN A 160 -13.87 6.93 -11.98
CA GLN A 160 -14.96 7.45 -12.80
C GLN A 160 -15.07 8.99 -12.77
N GLN A 161 -14.55 9.65 -11.73
CA GLN A 161 -14.53 11.12 -11.65
C GLN A 161 -13.30 11.75 -12.31
N GLY A 162 -12.41 10.94 -12.91
CA GLY A 162 -11.17 11.40 -13.54
C GLY A 162 -10.05 11.69 -12.54
N VAL A 163 -10.07 11.01 -11.38
CA VAL A 163 -9.06 11.12 -10.32
C VAL A 163 -8.41 9.76 -10.11
N ILE A 164 -7.08 9.72 -9.95
CA ILE A 164 -6.35 8.47 -9.80
C ILE A 164 -6.45 7.99 -8.36
N SER A 165 -6.80 6.72 -8.15
CA SER A 165 -6.82 6.10 -6.83
C SER A 165 -5.52 5.33 -6.56
N THR A 166 -5.12 5.31 -5.29
CA THR A 166 -3.91 4.63 -4.81
C THR A 166 -4.27 3.58 -3.77
N ILE A 167 -4.21 2.30 -4.14
CA ILE A 167 -4.49 1.19 -3.22
C ILE A 167 -3.33 1.02 -2.22
N LYS A 168 -3.62 0.82 -0.94
CA LYS A 168 -2.61 0.89 0.14
C LYS A 168 -2.96 0.07 1.39
N HIS A 169 -2.01 -0.29 2.25
CA HIS A 169 -0.55 -0.18 2.08
C HIS A 169 -0.03 -1.56 1.73
N TYR A 170 0.64 -1.69 0.59
CA TYR A 170 1.10 -2.95 0.04
C TYR A 170 2.44 -3.36 0.69
N SER A 171 2.52 -4.38 1.55
CA SER A 171 1.43 -5.17 2.16
C SER A 171 1.68 -5.35 3.67
N LEU A 172 0.71 -5.94 4.39
CA LEU A 172 0.83 -6.31 5.81
C LEU A 172 1.13 -5.16 6.79
N ASN A 173 0.66 -3.94 6.51
CA ASN A 173 0.69 -2.84 7.49
C ASN A 173 -0.45 -2.96 8.51
N CYS A 174 -0.47 -4.07 9.26
CA CYS A 174 -1.53 -4.39 10.22
C CYS A 174 -1.15 -4.09 11.68
N ASN A 175 -0.05 -3.37 11.92
CA ASN A 175 0.35 -2.94 13.26
C ASN A 175 1.06 -1.58 13.21
N GLU A 176 0.44 -0.57 13.82
CA GLU A 176 1.00 0.77 13.88
C GLU A 176 2.20 0.91 14.81
N THR A 177 2.28 0.09 15.86
CA THR A 177 3.42 0.13 16.77
C THR A 177 4.66 -0.34 16.03
N ASN A 178 5.68 0.52 16.00
CA ASN A 178 6.94 0.30 15.28
C ASN A 178 6.76 0.00 13.78
N ARG A 179 5.71 0.54 13.11
CA ARG A 179 5.44 0.29 11.68
C ARG A 179 6.63 0.56 10.73
N ASN A 180 7.60 1.39 11.12
CA ASN A 180 8.82 1.65 10.34
C ASN A 180 9.93 0.60 10.48
N TRP A 181 9.81 -0.32 11.43
CA TRP A 181 10.85 -1.31 11.78
C TRP A 181 10.33 -2.73 11.92
N LEU A 182 9.03 -2.89 12.16
CA LEU A 182 8.38 -4.19 12.28
C LEU A 182 8.64 -5.03 11.03
N ASP A 183 8.94 -6.31 11.26
CA ASP A 183 9.04 -7.32 10.22
C ASP A 183 7.86 -8.28 10.33
N ALA A 184 6.98 -8.22 9.33
CA ALA A 184 5.87 -9.13 9.22
C ALA A 184 6.38 -10.46 8.65
N VAL A 185 6.60 -11.43 9.53
CA VAL A 185 6.99 -12.79 9.16
C VAL A 185 5.74 -13.61 8.90
N ILE A 186 5.58 -14.07 7.66
CA ILE A 186 4.39 -14.78 7.20
C ILE A 186 4.78 -15.87 6.20
N ASP A 187 4.09 -17.01 6.30
CA ASP A 187 4.21 -18.08 5.31
C ASP A 187 3.68 -17.64 3.93
N ALA A 188 4.25 -18.18 2.85
CA ALA A 188 3.90 -17.79 1.49
C ALA A 188 2.43 -18.09 1.15
N ASP A 189 1.91 -19.25 1.56
CA ASP A 189 0.53 -19.64 1.28
C ASP A 189 -0.43 -18.78 2.10
N ALA A 190 -0.11 -18.58 3.39
CA ALA A 190 -0.89 -17.69 4.25
C ALA A 190 -0.93 -16.25 3.71
N HIS A 191 0.18 -15.73 3.19
CA HIS A 191 0.21 -14.39 2.59
C HIS A 191 -0.61 -14.34 1.30
N ARG A 192 -0.50 -15.38 0.47
CA ARG A 192 -1.20 -15.52 -0.80
C ARG A 192 -2.71 -15.58 -0.65
N GLU A 193 -3.19 -16.23 0.40
CA GLU A 193 -4.61 -16.45 0.71
C GLU A 193 -5.24 -15.34 1.57
N SER A 194 -4.44 -14.41 2.10
CA SER A 194 -4.92 -13.30 2.95
C SER A 194 -4.68 -11.93 2.31
N ASP A 195 -3.67 -11.19 2.76
CA ASP A 195 -3.42 -9.81 2.32
C ASP A 195 -3.20 -9.72 0.81
N LEU A 196 -2.40 -10.62 0.21
CA LEU A 196 -2.18 -10.59 -1.24
C LEU A 196 -3.45 -10.94 -2.03
N LEU A 197 -4.30 -11.83 -1.51
CA LEU A 197 -5.59 -12.13 -2.13
C LEU A 197 -6.47 -10.88 -2.18
N ALA A 198 -6.51 -10.10 -1.10
CA ALA A 198 -7.28 -8.86 -1.05
C ALA A 198 -6.79 -7.85 -2.10
N PHE A 199 -5.47 -7.64 -2.20
CA PHE A 199 -4.88 -6.75 -3.21
C PHE A 199 -5.11 -7.27 -4.64
N GLU A 200 -4.92 -8.56 -4.91
CA GLU A 200 -5.11 -9.15 -6.24
C GLU A 200 -6.54 -8.97 -6.74
N ILE A 201 -7.54 -9.31 -5.90
CA ILE A 201 -8.95 -9.18 -6.26
C ILE A 201 -9.30 -7.71 -6.50
N ALA A 202 -8.84 -6.80 -5.63
CA ALA A 202 -9.12 -5.38 -5.75
C ALA A 202 -8.50 -4.79 -7.03
N ILE A 203 -7.22 -5.09 -7.29
CA ILE A 203 -6.50 -4.64 -8.49
C ILE A 203 -7.16 -5.21 -9.75
N GLY A 204 -7.49 -6.50 -9.78
CA GLY A 204 -8.12 -7.14 -10.93
C GLY A 204 -9.51 -6.58 -11.26
N ARG A 205 -10.25 -6.10 -10.25
CA ARG A 205 -11.62 -5.56 -10.42
C ARG A 205 -11.69 -4.06 -10.68
N SER A 206 -10.64 -3.31 -10.35
CA SER A 206 -10.71 -1.84 -10.35
C SER A 206 -9.52 -1.12 -10.97
N GLN A 207 -8.41 -1.84 -11.22
CA GLN A 207 -7.21 -1.31 -11.88
C GLN A 207 -6.82 0.08 -11.34
N PRO A 208 -6.49 0.21 -10.03
CA PRO A 208 -6.10 1.50 -9.45
C PRO A 208 -4.89 2.04 -10.20
N GLY A 209 -4.85 3.34 -10.48
CA GLY A 209 -3.71 3.95 -11.20
C GLY A 209 -2.39 3.88 -10.43
N ALA A 210 -2.45 3.75 -9.09
CA ALA A 210 -1.27 3.58 -8.26
C ALA A 210 -1.41 2.55 -7.12
N VAL A 211 -0.27 2.04 -6.65
CA VAL A 211 -0.12 1.24 -5.42
C VAL A 211 0.83 1.98 -4.47
N MET A 212 0.47 2.11 -3.20
CA MET A 212 1.38 2.63 -2.17
C MET A 212 1.90 1.48 -1.30
N THR A 213 3.22 1.38 -1.18
CA THR A 213 3.86 0.35 -0.35
C THR A 213 3.79 0.68 1.13
N ALA A 214 3.77 -0.34 1.99
CA ALA A 214 3.83 -0.18 3.43
C ALA A 214 5.19 0.31 3.96
N TYR A 215 5.19 0.80 5.20
CA TYR A 215 6.43 1.17 5.92
C TYR A 215 7.24 -0.03 6.39
N ASN A 216 6.57 -1.12 6.78
CA ASN A 216 7.17 -2.27 7.44
C ASN A 216 8.01 -3.12 6.48
N LYS A 217 8.72 -4.07 7.08
CA LYS A 217 9.31 -5.19 6.36
C LYS A 217 8.30 -6.33 6.24
N VAL A 218 8.46 -7.14 5.20
CA VAL A 218 7.77 -8.40 5.01
C VAL A 218 8.85 -9.45 4.72
N ASN A 219 8.95 -10.46 5.57
CA ASN A 219 9.94 -11.52 5.48
C ASN A 219 11.38 -10.99 5.28
N GLY A 220 11.78 -10.00 6.09
CA GLY A 220 13.15 -9.48 6.14
C GLY A 220 13.40 -8.20 5.33
N ASP A 221 12.65 -7.98 4.25
CA ASP A 221 12.84 -6.84 3.34
C ASP A 221 11.72 -5.80 3.47
N TYR A 222 12.10 -4.52 3.40
CA TYR A 222 11.15 -3.41 3.42
C TYR A 222 10.20 -3.49 2.22
N ALA A 223 8.89 -3.31 2.45
CA ALA A 223 7.89 -3.44 1.38
C ALA A 223 8.17 -2.52 0.18
N SER A 224 8.67 -1.30 0.44
CA SER A 224 9.14 -0.33 -0.57
C SER A 224 10.36 -0.76 -1.41
N GLY A 225 10.99 -1.89 -1.10
CA GLY A 225 12.18 -2.41 -1.76
C GLY A 225 12.18 -3.94 -1.87
N ASN A 226 11.03 -4.58 -1.67
CA ASN A 226 10.92 -6.03 -1.65
C ASN A 226 10.70 -6.54 -3.08
N ASP A 227 11.72 -7.18 -3.65
CA ASP A 227 11.74 -7.63 -5.05
C ASP A 227 10.62 -8.64 -5.36
N LEU A 228 10.38 -9.57 -4.43
CA LEU A 228 9.30 -10.55 -4.53
C LEU A 228 7.93 -9.87 -4.60
N LEU A 229 7.65 -8.91 -3.72
CA LEU A 229 6.36 -8.21 -3.72
C LEU A 229 6.20 -7.34 -4.97
N LEU A 230 7.20 -6.53 -5.28
CA LEU A 230 7.06 -5.49 -6.31
C LEU A 230 7.23 -6.02 -7.72
N ASN A 231 8.23 -6.85 -7.96
CA ASN A 231 8.56 -7.31 -9.31
C ASN A 231 7.89 -8.66 -9.61
N ASP A 232 8.10 -9.67 -8.77
CA ASP A 232 7.62 -11.02 -9.07
C ASP A 232 6.09 -11.13 -8.94
N ILE A 233 5.50 -10.58 -7.87
CA ILE A 233 4.06 -10.68 -7.63
C ILE A 233 3.30 -9.57 -8.37
N LEU A 234 3.54 -8.31 -8.02
CA LEU A 234 2.73 -7.20 -8.51
C LEU A 234 2.91 -6.98 -10.03
N LYS A 235 4.15 -6.89 -10.52
CA LYS A 235 4.43 -6.60 -11.93
C LYS A 235 4.34 -7.84 -12.82
N VAL A 236 4.93 -8.98 -12.42
CA VAL A 236 4.99 -10.19 -13.25
C VAL A 236 3.74 -11.06 -13.08
N ALA A 237 3.43 -11.53 -11.87
CA ALA A 237 2.33 -12.48 -11.67
C ALA A 237 0.95 -11.86 -11.92
N TRP A 238 0.72 -10.62 -11.46
CA TRP A 238 -0.57 -9.93 -11.62
C TRP A 238 -0.63 -9.03 -12.86
N GLY A 239 0.51 -8.70 -13.47
CA GLY A 239 0.55 -7.83 -14.65
C GLY A 239 0.08 -6.40 -14.37
N TYR A 240 0.33 -5.87 -13.17
CA TYR A 240 -0.13 -4.52 -12.79
C TYR A 240 0.54 -3.41 -13.61
N GLN A 241 -0.27 -2.61 -14.31
CA GLN A 241 0.21 -1.57 -15.24
C GLN A 241 0.40 -0.20 -14.61
N GLY A 242 -0.15 0.05 -13.42
CA GLY A 242 -0.01 1.33 -12.72
C GLY A 242 1.36 1.51 -12.07
N TRP A 243 1.57 2.67 -11.46
CA TRP A 243 2.85 2.97 -10.79
C TRP A 243 2.83 2.59 -9.31
N VAL A 244 4.02 2.51 -8.72
CA VAL A 244 4.20 2.23 -7.30
C VAL A 244 4.78 3.46 -6.61
N MET A 245 4.30 3.79 -5.42
CA MET A 245 4.85 4.86 -4.59
C MET A 245 5.19 4.37 -3.19
N SER A 246 6.19 4.98 -2.55
CA SER A 246 6.44 4.79 -1.12
C SER A 246 5.37 5.47 -0.27
N ASP A 247 5.17 5.00 0.97
CA ASP A 247 4.51 5.81 1.99
C ASP A 247 5.39 7.01 2.40
N TRP A 248 4.80 7.99 3.08
CA TRP A 248 5.39 9.29 3.40
C TRP A 248 6.69 9.23 4.22
N GLY A 249 7.75 9.84 3.70
CA GLY A 249 9.03 9.93 4.42
C GLY A 249 9.85 8.62 4.42
N ARG A 250 9.41 7.59 3.70
CA ARG A 250 10.24 6.43 3.38
C ARG A 250 10.88 6.63 2.00
N ARG A 251 12.17 6.30 1.88
CA ARG A 251 12.83 6.15 0.58
C ARG A 251 12.66 4.69 0.12
N LEU A 252 12.37 4.48 -1.16
CA LEU A 252 12.41 3.15 -1.79
C LEU A 252 13.80 2.53 -1.53
N ALA A 253 13.84 1.43 -0.80
CA ALA A 253 15.09 0.77 -0.47
C ALA A 253 15.55 -0.08 -1.67
N GLY A 254 16.36 0.48 -2.57
CA GLY A 254 16.87 -0.28 -3.72
C GLY A 254 17.51 0.52 -4.85
N SER A 255 17.25 1.83 -4.97
CA SER A 255 17.74 2.61 -6.12
C SER A 255 19.22 3.01 -6.08
N LEU A 256 19.99 2.63 -5.05
CA LEU A 256 21.41 3.03 -4.90
C LEU A 256 22.38 1.87 -4.61
N ARG A 257 21.97 0.60 -4.71
CA ARG A 257 22.85 -0.55 -4.40
C ARG A 257 23.44 -1.32 -5.59
N SER A 258 23.30 -0.85 -6.83
CA SER A 258 24.10 -1.35 -7.95
C SER A 258 24.97 -0.25 -8.56
N ARG A 259 26.28 -0.33 -8.34
CA ARG A 259 27.22 0.27 -9.28
C ARG A 259 27.01 -0.46 -10.61
N ALA A 260 26.73 0.29 -11.67
CA ALA A 260 26.28 -0.16 -13.00
C ALA A 260 24.75 -0.35 -13.15
N TRP A 261 24.04 0.77 -13.19
CA TRP A 261 22.71 0.86 -13.81
C TRP A 261 22.88 0.63 -15.32
N THR A 262 22.51 -0.54 -15.83
CA THR A 262 22.58 -0.86 -17.26
C THR A 262 21.20 -0.72 -17.90
N ARG A 263 21.15 -0.28 -19.17
CA ARG A 263 19.92 -0.05 -19.96
C ARG A 263 18.93 -1.23 -19.98
N SER A 264 19.34 -2.45 -19.63
CA SER A 264 18.43 -3.61 -19.57
C SER A 264 17.58 -3.66 -18.30
N GLN A 265 18.05 -3.08 -17.18
CA GLN A 265 17.31 -3.04 -15.91
C GLN A 265 16.20 -1.96 -15.92
N ALA A 266 16.41 -0.89 -16.69
CA ALA A 266 15.39 0.14 -16.93
C ALA A 266 14.11 -0.40 -17.60
N ARG A 267 14.15 -1.57 -18.27
CA ARG A 267 12.92 -2.19 -18.84
C ARG A 267 12.04 -2.89 -17.81
N LYS A 268 12.49 -3.10 -16.57
CA LYS A 268 11.77 -3.89 -15.57
C LYS A 268 11.28 -3.09 -14.35
N SER A 269 11.74 -1.86 -14.12
CA SER A 269 11.50 -1.15 -12.84
C SER A 269 11.28 0.36 -12.94
N THR A 270 10.72 0.89 -14.02
CA THR A 270 10.63 2.34 -14.28
C THR A 270 9.63 3.13 -13.42
N ASP A 271 8.78 2.50 -12.61
CA ASP A 271 7.57 3.17 -12.13
C ASP A 271 7.53 3.39 -10.61
N CYS A 272 8.67 3.52 -9.95
CA CYS A 272 8.74 3.64 -8.50
C CYS A 272 9.00 5.09 -8.04
N PHE A 273 7.98 5.73 -7.45
CA PHE A 273 8.03 7.08 -6.87
C PHE A 273 8.44 7.04 -5.40
N GLY A 274 9.41 7.87 -4.99
CA GLY A 274 9.85 8.01 -3.60
C GLY A 274 9.66 9.43 -3.08
N VAL A 275 9.35 9.58 -1.79
CA VAL A 275 9.28 10.89 -1.12
C VAL A 275 10.67 11.26 -0.61
N GLN A 276 11.21 12.41 -1.02
CA GLN A 276 12.45 12.93 -0.42
C GLN A 276 12.13 13.86 0.76
N ARG A 277 12.71 13.56 1.94
CA ARG A 277 12.96 14.59 2.97
C ARG A 277 14.24 15.34 2.61
N HIS A 278 14.23 16.66 2.79
CA HIS A 278 15.46 17.46 2.86
C HIS A 278 16.29 16.95 4.04
N SER A 279 17.57 16.65 3.83
CA SER A 279 18.52 16.35 4.91
C SER A 279 19.80 17.14 4.66
N PRO A 280 20.33 17.87 5.66
CA PRO A 280 21.70 18.36 5.62
C PRO A 280 22.65 17.16 5.71
N THR A 281 23.77 17.26 4.99
CA THR A 281 24.84 16.27 4.88
C THR A 281 25.22 15.60 6.21
N ALA A 282 25.11 14.28 6.30
CA ALA A 282 25.80 13.48 7.30
C ALA A 282 26.19 12.11 6.72
N SER A 283 27.49 11.86 6.68
CA SER A 283 28.13 10.60 6.27
C SER A 283 28.04 9.56 7.39
N GLU A 284 27.43 8.40 7.13
CA GLU A 284 27.52 7.24 8.03
C GLU A 284 28.64 6.28 7.57
N PRO A 285 29.40 5.67 8.50
CA PRO A 285 30.48 4.74 8.19
C PRO A 285 29.97 3.31 7.90
N PRO A 286 30.70 2.50 7.11
CA PRO A 286 30.23 1.17 6.70
C PRO A 286 30.37 0.12 7.82
N MET A 287 29.33 -0.69 8.01
CA MET A 287 29.33 -1.92 8.84
C MET A 287 29.93 -3.12 8.10
N PRO A 288 30.55 -4.10 8.80
CA PRO A 288 31.32 -5.17 8.18
C PRO A 288 30.45 -6.30 7.62
N LYS A 289 30.96 -6.95 6.56
CA LYS A 289 30.30 -8.05 5.82
C LYS A 289 30.27 -9.34 6.64
N ALA A 290 29.10 -9.97 6.76
CA ALA A 290 28.96 -11.36 7.16
C ALA A 290 28.68 -12.23 5.92
N ASN A 291 29.46 -13.32 5.77
CA ASN A 291 29.26 -14.33 4.73
C ASN A 291 28.22 -15.36 5.20
N CYS A 292 27.21 -15.65 4.37
CA CYS A 292 26.35 -16.83 4.50
C CYS A 292 26.55 -17.77 3.30
N PRO A 293 26.65 -19.10 3.51
CA PRO A 293 26.88 -20.07 2.44
C PRO A 293 25.59 -20.43 1.69
N ASN A 294 25.78 -20.81 0.42
CA ASN A 294 24.74 -21.23 -0.53
C ASN A 294 23.94 -22.44 -0.03
N SER A 295 22.61 -22.33 -0.03
CA SER A 295 21.70 -23.48 -0.06
C SER A 295 20.78 -23.37 -1.29
N ALA A 296 20.62 -24.49 -1.98
CA ALA A 296 19.93 -24.60 -3.26
C ALA A 296 18.40 -24.46 -3.11
N PHE A 297 17.78 -23.72 -4.03
CA PHE A 297 16.32 -23.60 -4.16
C PHE A 297 15.75 -24.71 -5.07
N PRO A 298 14.59 -25.31 -4.76
CA PRO A 298 13.91 -26.21 -5.68
C PRO A 298 13.23 -25.43 -6.82
N THR A 299 13.31 -25.97 -8.03
CA THR A 299 12.66 -25.47 -9.25
C THR A 299 11.16 -25.77 -9.24
N TRP A 300 10.33 -24.76 -9.46
CA TRP A 300 8.87 -24.90 -9.59
C TRP A 300 8.45 -25.27 -11.03
N ARG A 301 7.52 -26.24 -11.17
CA ARG A 301 6.79 -26.50 -12.43
C ARG A 301 5.50 -25.68 -12.44
N VAL A 302 5.24 -25.03 -13.56
CA VAL A 302 4.03 -24.24 -13.84
C VAL A 302 2.81 -25.16 -13.96
N GLY A 303 1.88 -25.06 -13.02
CA GLY A 303 0.54 -25.65 -13.11
C GLY A 303 -0.39 -24.77 -13.96
N SER A 304 -1.20 -25.41 -14.79
CA SER A 304 -2.11 -24.84 -15.79
C SER A 304 -3.17 -23.88 -15.22
N TYR A 305 -3.27 -22.69 -15.83
CA TYR A 305 -4.27 -21.66 -15.55
C TYR A 305 -5.70 -22.11 -15.92
N VAL A 306 -6.66 -21.86 -15.04
CA VAL A 306 -8.09 -21.78 -15.39
C VAL A 306 -8.38 -20.35 -15.85
N ARG A 307 -8.65 -20.15 -17.15
CA ARG A 307 -9.10 -18.86 -17.70
C ARG A 307 -10.55 -18.61 -17.31
N TYR A 308 -10.84 -17.46 -16.70
CA TYR A 308 -12.20 -16.94 -16.57
C TYR A 308 -12.53 -16.07 -17.80
N SER A 309 -13.61 -16.36 -18.51
CA SER A 309 -14.07 -15.60 -19.69
C SER A 309 -15.13 -14.56 -19.27
N PRO A 310 -15.00 -13.28 -19.63
CA PRO A 310 -15.97 -12.25 -19.30
C PRO A 310 -17.00 -12.12 -20.43
N SER A 311 -18.01 -12.98 -20.47
CA SER A 311 -19.17 -12.79 -21.35
C SER A 311 -20.37 -13.67 -20.97
N ALA A 312 -21.21 -13.19 -20.06
CA ALA A 312 -22.61 -13.60 -20.02
C ALA A 312 -23.48 -12.48 -19.40
N PRO A 313 -24.57 -12.05 -20.05
CA PRO A 313 -25.50 -11.09 -19.47
C PRO A 313 -26.32 -11.74 -18.35
N ILE A 314 -26.51 -11.01 -17.25
CA ILE A 314 -27.35 -11.41 -16.12
C ILE A 314 -28.80 -11.14 -16.51
N ASP A 315 -29.55 -12.20 -16.84
CA ASP A 315 -31.01 -12.16 -16.91
C ASP A 315 -31.59 -12.57 -15.54
N GLY A 316 -32.56 -11.78 -15.07
CA GLY A 316 -33.20 -11.94 -13.78
C GLY A 316 -34.43 -12.82 -13.87
N ARG A 317 -34.43 -13.94 -13.14
CA ARG A 317 -35.58 -14.50 -12.41
C ARG A 317 -35.19 -15.78 -11.65
N LEU A 318 -35.31 -15.68 -10.32
CA LEU A 318 -35.72 -16.71 -9.35
C LEU A 318 -35.11 -18.12 -9.43
N ARG A 319 -34.45 -18.54 -8.34
CA ARG A 319 -35.05 -19.42 -7.30
C ARG A 319 -34.14 -19.55 -6.07
N ARG A 320 -34.77 -19.52 -4.90
CA ARG A 320 -34.19 -19.88 -3.59
C ARG A 320 -33.59 -21.29 -3.68
N HIS A 321 -32.34 -21.49 -3.28
CA HIS A 321 -31.88 -22.72 -2.63
C HIS A 321 -30.58 -22.49 -1.83
N GLN A 322 -30.71 -22.69 -0.52
CA GLN A 322 -29.73 -23.20 0.44
C GLN A 322 -28.28 -22.67 0.40
N ILE A 323 -28.03 -21.78 1.35
CA ILE A 323 -26.72 -21.46 1.91
C ILE A 323 -26.17 -22.72 2.60
N TRP A 324 -25.07 -23.27 2.11
CA TRP A 324 -24.21 -24.17 2.87
C TRP A 324 -23.07 -23.35 3.48
N LEU A 325 -23.20 -23.04 4.77
CA LEU A 325 -22.08 -22.60 5.62
C LEU A 325 -21.45 -23.86 6.21
N PRO A 326 -20.16 -24.16 5.98
CA PRO A 326 -19.44 -25.04 6.88
C PRO A 326 -19.11 -24.25 8.15
N THR A 327 -19.88 -24.53 9.20
CA THR A 327 -19.61 -24.16 10.58
C THR A 327 -18.28 -24.78 11.00
N MET A 328 -17.21 -23.98 11.04
CA MET A 328 -15.97 -24.37 11.71
C MET A 328 -16.11 -24.03 13.20
N GLN A 329 -16.63 -24.98 13.98
CA GLN A 329 -16.61 -24.92 15.44
C GLN A 329 -15.15 -25.07 15.90
N LEU A 330 -14.54 -23.99 16.35
CA LEU A 330 -13.29 -24.03 17.11
C LEU A 330 -13.57 -24.66 18.48
N ARG A 331 -13.22 -25.94 18.65
CA ARG A 331 -13.07 -26.57 19.98
C ARG A 331 -11.76 -26.09 20.60
N TRP A 332 -11.87 -25.37 21.71
CA TRP A 332 -10.74 -25.19 22.63
C TRP A 332 -10.49 -26.52 23.33
N THR A 333 -9.33 -27.13 23.08
CA THR A 333 -8.78 -28.17 23.94
C THR A 333 -7.64 -27.56 24.73
N SER A 334 -7.79 -27.51 26.05
CA SER A 334 -6.70 -27.25 26.99
C SER A 334 -5.72 -28.41 26.91
N LEU A 335 -4.45 -28.13 26.65
CA LEU A 335 -3.38 -29.09 26.89
C LEU A 335 -2.42 -28.54 27.93
N ASP A 336 -2.27 -29.39 28.95
CA ASP A 336 -1.48 -29.25 30.14
C ASP A 336 0.03 -29.15 29.88
N ARG A 337 0.69 -28.67 30.94
CA ARG A 337 2.13 -28.62 31.17
C ARG A 337 2.82 -29.96 30.84
N GLU A 338 3.97 -29.89 30.17
CA GLU A 338 5.21 -30.56 30.63
C GLU A 338 6.46 -30.07 29.85
N SER A 339 7.48 -29.69 30.64
CA SER A 339 8.89 -30.01 30.45
C SER A 339 9.64 -29.55 29.19
N CYS A 340 10.41 -28.45 29.32
CA CYS A 340 11.69 -28.34 28.64
C CYS A 340 12.79 -28.00 29.64
N CYS A 341 13.60 -29.01 29.96
CA CYS A 341 14.85 -28.91 30.71
C CYS A 341 15.93 -28.27 29.83
N CYS A 342 16.50 -27.16 30.28
CA CYS A 342 17.87 -26.78 29.90
C CYS A 342 18.68 -26.58 31.19
N LYS A 343 19.53 -27.57 31.49
CA LYS A 343 20.62 -27.46 32.46
C LYS A 343 21.74 -26.63 31.84
N THR A 344 22.08 -25.49 32.43
CA THR A 344 23.48 -25.05 32.55
C THR A 344 23.65 -24.18 33.81
N ALA A 345 24.68 -24.55 34.56
CA ALA A 345 25.14 -24.12 35.88
C ALA A 345 25.08 -22.62 36.22
N GLY A 346 24.74 -22.33 37.49
CA GLY A 346 24.99 -21.04 38.12
C GLY A 346 24.10 -20.72 39.34
N CYS A 347 24.05 -21.60 40.35
CA CYS A 347 23.39 -21.28 41.63
C CYS A 347 24.38 -20.64 42.62
N SER A 348 23.98 -19.53 43.26
CA SER A 348 24.00 -19.43 44.74
C SER A 348 22.92 -18.43 45.21
N PRO A 349 22.19 -18.69 46.33
CA PRO A 349 20.95 -18.00 46.67
C PRO A 349 21.11 -16.97 47.80
N SER A 350 20.29 -15.91 47.80
CA SER A 350 19.86 -15.29 49.06
C SER A 350 18.48 -14.62 48.95
N ASN A 351 17.57 -15.16 49.77
CA ASN A 351 16.32 -14.62 50.30
C ASN A 351 15.97 -13.13 50.04
N ARG A 352 14.75 -12.89 49.54
CA ARG A 352 13.63 -12.41 50.40
C ARG A 352 12.31 -12.32 49.63
N SER A 353 11.33 -13.00 50.21
CA SER A 353 9.89 -12.81 50.04
C SER A 353 9.45 -11.35 50.18
N ARG A 354 8.49 -10.92 49.35
CA ARG A 354 7.26 -10.22 49.82
C ARG A 354 6.23 -10.11 48.70
N ARG A 355 5.06 -10.71 48.98
CA ARG A 355 3.77 -10.43 48.35
C ARG A 355 3.35 -8.99 48.65
N VAL A 356 2.70 -8.31 47.72
CA VAL A 356 1.62 -7.36 48.01
C VAL A 356 0.58 -7.47 46.90
N ALA A 357 -0.67 -7.65 47.32
CA ALA A 357 -1.88 -7.70 46.50
C ALA A 357 -2.44 -6.28 46.26
N SER A 358 -3.14 -6.13 45.14
CA SER A 358 -3.95 -4.96 44.80
C SER A 358 -5.19 -4.84 45.73
N PRO A 359 -5.70 -3.62 45.97
CA PRO A 359 -7.11 -3.41 46.24
C PRO A 359 -7.97 -3.56 44.97
#